data_AF-A0A8J7IF28-F1
#
_entry.id   AF-A0A8J7IF28-F1
#
_cell.length_a   1.000
_cell.length_b   1.000
_cell.length_c   1.000
_cell.angle_alpha   90.00
_cell.angle_beta   90.00
_cell.angle_gamma   90.00
#
_symmetry.space_group_name_H-M   'P 1'
#
loop_
_entity.id
_entity.type
_entity.pdbx_description
1 polymer ?
#
loop_
_entity_poly.entity_id
_entity_poly.type
_entity_poly.pdbx_seq_one_letter_code
_entity_poly.pdbx_strand_id
1 'polypeptide(L)'
;MTDLDFSDAGFTLSVSWQWLFLIGLTALFIILARMTVKTHGLKIPQLHERPFFNLALWAGAMLATLLAVIALYEFAAILLITDYLGDYTDRHTALRNVGLFLAAIFGAPFLVWRTVIANKQAHTAEQGLYTDRIAKAVEQIGADKVMKQQLKSKSGKPRFENKRNTDGKLVKHKTTGNPVIDSKKPIMIERTVPNLEVRIGGLFSLLRIANDSPTDIPSIARVLCAYIRENTRQQISEISLSEKGFHALRADIAVVFDILKAMQASGYSERLNLTQTDFRKLSLTNKVLKNVDFNGSNFSDSRLDGSDFSGSNFQSCEFTYSKHDDILDRDTELQRVCLRNTSWKLTEIEHLHFKRCDFSGAFFHKTCFRSAVNFWNCEFKGTAFRSTAFEVDNRGSNKISRTIDDMKVFSDASNVWASGIHPRDDQDLPNHWPTDDLTKAEFIEQWRAWQKSIGFDPENPEGSA
;
A
#
# COMPACT_ATOMS: atom_id res chain seq x y z
N MET A 1 36.91 -83.43 -52.17
CA MET A 1 36.08 -83.52 -53.40
C MET A 1 34.65 -83.40 -52.92
N THR A 2 33.96 -82.26 -52.95
CA THR A 2 34.08 -80.98 -53.66
C THR A 2 33.22 -79.97 -52.89
N ASP A 3 33.51 -78.68 -53.10
CA ASP A 3 32.92 -77.49 -52.47
C ASP A 3 31.38 -77.45 -52.41
N LEU A 4 30.86 -76.81 -51.36
CA LEU A 4 29.61 -76.05 -51.42
C LEU A 4 29.80 -74.77 -50.57
N ASP A 5 30.01 -73.68 -51.31
CA ASP A 5 30.13 -72.29 -50.88
C ASP A 5 28.79 -71.80 -50.30
N PHE A 6 28.80 -71.19 -49.12
CA PHE A 6 27.69 -70.40 -48.56
C PHE A 6 28.26 -69.07 -48.04
N SER A 7 28.79 -68.28 -48.97
CA SER A 7 29.00 -66.85 -48.77
C SER A 7 27.76 -66.08 -49.28
N ASP A 8 27.41 -65.01 -48.56
CA ASP A 8 26.35 -64.03 -48.83
C ASP A 8 24.89 -64.38 -48.48
N ALA A 9 24.62 -64.47 -47.17
CA ALA A 9 23.37 -63.95 -46.62
C ALA A 9 23.66 -62.66 -45.86
N GLY A 10 23.67 -61.54 -46.59
CA GLY A 10 23.81 -60.20 -46.04
C GLY A 10 22.69 -59.88 -45.05
N PHE A 11 23.01 -59.83 -43.76
CA PHE A 11 22.17 -59.23 -42.74
C PHE A 11 22.27 -57.71 -42.86
N THR A 12 21.53 -57.14 -43.81
CA THR A 12 21.32 -55.69 -43.89
C THR A 12 20.60 -55.25 -42.61
N LEU A 13 21.21 -54.32 -41.85
CA LEU A 13 20.53 -53.59 -40.77
C LEU A 13 19.43 -52.72 -41.39
N SER A 14 18.28 -53.33 -41.70
CA SER A 14 17.08 -52.58 -42.01
C SER A 14 16.66 -51.88 -40.73
N VAL A 15 16.63 -50.54 -40.74
CA VAL A 15 16.00 -49.75 -39.68
C VAL A 15 14.57 -50.26 -39.56
N SER A 16 14.32 -51.09 -38.55
CA SER A 16 13.04 -51.73 -38.39
C SER A 16 11.96 -50.66 -38.26
N TRP A 17 10.77 -50.91 -38.81
CA TRP A 17 9.63 -49.99 -38.73
C TRP A 17 9.30 -49.54 -37.29
N GLN A 18 9.79 -50.27 -36.29
CA GLN A 18 9.73 -49.94 -34.87
C GLN A 18 10.50 -48.66 -34.53
N TRP A 19 11.68 -48.44 -35.12
CA TRP A 19 12.47 -47.22 -34.90
C TRP A 19 11.80 -45.99 -35.51
N LEU A 20 11.24 -46.12 -36.72
CA LEU A 20 10.45 -45.05 -37.35
C LEU A 20 9.18 -44.72 -36.53
N PHE A 21 8.53 -45.74 -35.97
CA PHE A 21 7.37 -45.56 -35.10
C PHE A 21 7.73 -44.82 -33.81
N LEU A 22 8.84 -45.17 -33.16
CA LEU A 22 9.34 -44.50 -31.94
C LEU A 22 9.78 -43.05 -32.19
N ILE A 23 10.45 -42.79 -33.32
CA ILE A 23 10.79 -41.43 -33.74
C ILE A 23 9.52 -40.62 -34.03
N GLY A 24 8.51 -41.23 -34.67
CA GLY A 24 7.22 -40.61 -34.91
C GLY A 24 6.49 -40.23 -33.62
N LEU A 25 6.50 -41.13 -32.62
CA LEU A 25 5.80 -40.93 -31.34
C LEU A 25 6.49 -39.85 -30.48
N THR A 26 7.83 -39.81 -30.48
CA THR A 26 8.61 -38.75 -29.81
C THR A 26 8.44 -37.39 -30.50
N ALA A 27 8.44 -37.35 -31.83
CA ALA A 27 8.19 -36.11 -32.59
C ALA A 27 6.76 -35.58 -32.34
N LEU A 28 5.75 -36.46 -32.34
CA LEU A 28 4.36 -36.11 -32.02
C LEU A 28 4.24 -35.52 -30.60
N PHE A 29 4.94 -36.11 -29.63
CA PHE A 29 4.96 -35.60 -28.25
C PHE A 29 5.59 -34.20 -28.15
N ILE A 30 6.71 -33.95 -28.84
CA ILE A 30 7.35 -32.62 -28.88
C ILE A 30 6.43 -31.58 -29.52
N ILE A 31 5.71 -31.96 -30.58
CA ILE A 31 4.75 -31.08 -31.27
C ILE A 31 3.58 -30.74 -30.35
N LEU A 32 3.00 -31.73 -29.66
CA LEU A 32 1.90 -31.51 -28.71
C LEU A 32 2.36 -30.65 -27.52
N ALA A 33 3.54 -30.90 -26.97
CA ALA A 33 4.12 -30.07 -25.92
C ALA A 33 4.32 -28.61 -26.37
N ARG A 34 4.84 -28.39 -27.59
CA ARG A 34 4.98 -27.05 -28.18
C ARG A 34 3.64 -26.36 -28.46
N MET A 35 2.64 -27.08 -28.97
CA MET A 35 1.30 -26.53 -29.19
C MET A 35 0.64 -26.09 -27.89
N THR A 36 0.85 -26.84 -26.81
CA THR A 36 0.31 -26.51 -25.47
C THR A 36 0.96 -25.24 -24.91
N VAL A 37 2.26 -25.05 -25.12
CA VAL A 37 3.00 -23.84 -24.71
C VAL A 37 2.65 -22.62 -25.57
N LYS A 38 2.36 -22.80 -26.87
CA LYS A 38 2.09 -21.69 -27.81
C LYS A 38 0.65 -21.19 -27.77
N THR A 39 -0.32 -22.07 -27.47
CA THR A 39 -1.75 -21.72 -27.40
C THR A 39 -2.13 -21.02 -26.10
N HIS A 40 -1.36 -21.24 -25.03
CA HIS A 40 -1.57 -20.61 -23.74
C HIS A 40 -0.31 -19.80 -23.44
N GLY A 41 -0.30 -18.50 -23.74
CA GLY A 41 0.79 -17.56 -23.45
C GLY A 41 1.06 -17.44 -21.93
N LEU A 42 1.53 -18.53 -21.34
CA LEU A 42 1.64 -18.75 -19.91
C LEU A 42 2.97 -18.20 -19.45
N LYS A 43 2.89 -17.14 -18.65
CA LYS A 43 3.92 -16.81 -17.67
C LYS A 43 4.27 -18.11 -16.92
N ILE A 44 5.55 -18.44 -16.90
CA ILE A 44 6.11 -19.72 -16.44
C ILE A 44 5.86 -20.09 -14.95
N PRO A 45 5.33 -19.26 -14.00
CA PRO A 45 5.24 -19.73 -12.60
C PRO A 45 4.11 -20.71 -12.26
N GLN A 46 3.07 -20.89 -13.08
CA GLN A 46 1.82 -21.59 -12.65
C GLN A 46 1.55 -22.96 -13.29
N LEU A 47 2.57 -23.64 -13.83
CA LEU A 47 2.38 -24.94 -14.50
C LEU A 47 2.16 -26.14 -13.56
N HIS A 48 2.41 -26.01 -12.25
CA HIS A 48 2.35 -27.14 -11.32
C HIS A 48 0.92 -27.56 -10.91
N GLU A 49 -0.07 -26.66 -11.01
CA GLU A 49 -1.43 -26.92 -10.52
C GLU A 49 -2.38 -27.56 -11.55
N ARG A 50 -1.91 -27.83 -12.78
CA ARG A 50 -2.76 -28.46 -13.80
C ARG A 50 -2.55 -29.97 -13.84
N PRO A 51 -3.62 -30.79 -13.86
CA PRO A 51 -3.54 -32.25 -13.93
C PRO A 51 -2.75 -32.73 -15.16
N PHE A 52 -2.70 -31.91 -16.21
CA PHE A 52 -1.93 -32.15 -17.42
C PHE A 52 -0.41 -32.18 -17.21
N PHE A 53 0.16 -31.45 -16.25
CA PHE A 53 1.61 -31.46 -16.00
C PHE A 53 2.05 -32.79 -15.39
N ASN A 54 1.28 -33.29 -14.43
CA ASN A 54 1.52 -34.60 -13.84
C ASN A 54 1.32 -35.72 -14.88
N LEU A 55 0.30 -35.61 -15.73
CA LEU A 55 0.07 -36.57 -16.82
C LEU A 55 1.25 -36.60 -17.81
N ALA A 56 1.77 -35.43 -18.20
CA ALA A 56 2.92 -35.33 -19.10
C ALA A 56 4.22 -35.88 -18.48
N LEU A 57 4.42 -35.67 -17.17
CA LEU A 57 5.56 -36.21 -16.43
C LEU A 57 5.51 -37.75 -16.37
N TRP A 58 4.35 -38.33 -16.04
CA TRP A 58 4.16 -39.78 -16.01
C TRP A 58 4.26 -40.40 -17.41
N ALA A 59 3.67 -39.77 -18.43
CA ALA A 59 3.81 -40.21 -19.82
C ALA A 59 5.28 -40.18 -20.28
N GLY A 60 6.03 -39.14 -19.93
CA GLY A 60 7.47 -39.05 -20.19
C GLY A 60 8.28 -40.13 -19.48
N ALA A 61 7.97 -40.42 -18.21
CA ALA A 61 8.62 -41.50 -17.46
C ALA A 61 8.32 -42.88 -18.05
N MET A 62 7.08 -43.14 -18.47
CA MET A 62 6.70 -44.38 -19.15
C MET A 62 7.42 -44.54 -20.48
N LEU A 63 7.52 -43.46 -21.28
CA LEU A 63 8.25 -43.47 -22.55
C LEU A 63 9.76 -43.70 -22.35
N ALA A 64 10.37 -43.05 -21.35
CA ALA A 64 11.78 -43.27 -21.00
C ALA A 64 12.05 -44.71 -20.55
N THR A 65 11.14 -45.29 -19.76
CA THR A 65 11.22 -46.69 -19.32
C THR A 65 11.10 -47.65 -20.49
N LEU A 66 10.17 -47.39 -21.42
CA LEU A 66 10.01 -48.19 -22.64
C LEU A 66 11.28 -48.13 -23.51
N LEU A 67 11.83 -46.94 -23.73
CA LEU A 67 13.08 -46.75 -24.48
C LEU A 67 14.27 -47.48 -23.82
N ALA A 68 14.35 -47.47 -22.49
CA ALA A 68 15.38 -48.19 -21.77
C ALA A 68 15.25 -49.71 -21.93
N VAL A 69 14.02 -50.25 -21.88
CA VAL A 69 13.75 -51.68 -22.13
C VAL A 69 14.14 -52.08 -23.56
N ILE A 70 13.80 -51.26 -24.55
CA ILE A 70 14.16 -51.50 -25.96
C ILE A 70 15.68 -51.50 -26.14
N ALA A 71 16.37 -50.51 -25.56
CA ALA A 71 17.84 -50.46 -25.63
C ALA A 71 18.50 -51.66 -24.95
N LEU A 72 17.92 -52.16 -23.85
CA LEU A 72 18.41 -53.33 -23.13
C LEU A 72 18.15 -54.63 -23.90
N TYR A 73 17.03 -54.71 -24.62
CA TYR A 73 16.72 -55.81 -25.54
C TYR A 73 17.70 -55.84 -26.72
N GLU A 74 17.91 -54.72 -27.41
CA GLU A 74 18.86 -54.60 -28.52
C GLU A 74 20.29 -54.96 -28.06
N PHE A 75 20.65 -54.53 -26.84
CA PHE A 75 21.91 -54.91 -26.22
C PHE A 75 22.05 -56.43 -26.00
N ALA A 76 21.01 -57.08 -25.46
CA ALA A 76 21.01 -58.53 -25.24
C ALA A 76 21.09 -59.30 -26.58
N ALA A 77 20.40 -58.83 -27.61
CA ALA A 77 20.46 -59.42 -28.95
C ALA A 77 21.87 -59.31 -29.56
N ILE A 78 22.51 -58.14 -29.46
CA ILE A 78 23.90 -57.94 -29.92
C ILE A 78 24.85 -58.88 -29.17
N LEU A 79 24.73 -59.01 -27.84
CA LEU A 79 25.57 -59.93 -27.07
C LEU A 79 25.42 -61.38 -27.54
N LEU A 80 24.20 -61.86 -27.69
CA LEU A 80 23.94 -63.23 -28.17
C LEU A 80 24.47 -63.48 -29.58
N ILE A 81 24.33 -62.51 -30.49
CA ILE A 81 24.85 -62.60 -31.85
C ILE A 81 26.38 -62.58 -31.86
N THR A 82 27.03 -61.71 -31.08
CA THR A 82 28.51 -61.65 -30.99
C THR A 82 29.11 -62.90 -30.35
N ASP A 83 28.43 -63.51 -29.38
CA ASP A 83 28.84 -64.78 -28.75
C ASP A 83 28.72 -65.96 -29.73
N TYR A 84 27.69 -65.92 -30.58
CA TYR A 84 27.48 -66.91 -31.64
C TYR A 84 28.45 -66.77 -32.82
N LEU A 85 28.82 -65.53 -33.20
CA LEU A 85 29.68 -65.23 -34.36
C LEU A 85 31.18 -65.11 -34.03
N GLY A 86 31.54 -64.97 -32.74
CA GLY A 86 32.93 -64.97 -32.28
C GLY A 86 33.73 -63.67 -32.48
N ASP A 87 33.09 -62.56 -32.86
CA ASP A 87 33.74 -61.25 -33.02
C ASP A 87 33.67 -60.41 -31.72
N TYR A 88 34.79 -60.34 -31.01
CA TYR A 88 34.88 -59.67 -29.71
C TYR A 88 35.10 -58.15 -29.80
N THR A 89 35.50 -57.64 -30.95
CA THR A 89 35.89 -56.22 -31.14
C THR A 89 34.68 -55.29 -31.10
N ASP A 90 33.54 -55.73 -31.64
CA ASP A 90 32.31 -54.94 -31.68
C ASP A 90 31.55 -54.88 -30.35
N ARG A 91 31.82 -55.85 -29.45
CA ARG A 91 31.17 -55.93 -28.14
C ARG A 91 31.46 -54.70 -27.26
N HIS A 92 32.70 -54.20 -27.29
CA HIS A 92 33.11 -53.02 -26.50
C HIS A 92 32.47 -51.74 -27.01
N THR A 93 32.33 -51.58 -28.33
CA THR A 93 31.68 -50.42 -28.95
C THR A 93 30.18 -50.41 -28.66
N ALA A 94 29.52 -51.57 -28.75
CA ALA A 94 28.11 -51.74 -28.40
C ALA A 94 27.85 -51.43 -26.90
N LEU A 95 28.68 -51.97 -26.00
CA LEU A 95 28.63 -51.69 -24.56
C LEU A 95 28.69 -50.19 -24.25
N ARG A 96 29.64 -49.47 -24.86
CA ARG A 96 29.80 -48.03 -24.67
C ARG A 96 28.59 -47.25 -25.16
N ASN A 97 28.08 -47.57 -26.35
CA ASN A 97 26.96 -46.84 -26.95
C ASN A 97 25.66 -47.03 -26.15
N VAL A 98 25.40 -48.25 -25.68
CA VAL A 98 24.26 -48.55 -24.79
C VAL A 98 24.43 -47.85 -23.43
N GLY A 99 25.62 -47.89 -22.85
CA GLY A 99 25.92 -47.17 -21.61
C GLY A 99 25.71 -45.66 -21.72
N LEU A 100 26.17 -45.03 -22.81
CA LEU A 100 25.96 -43.60 -23.09
C LEU A 100 24.48 -43.26 -23.33
N PHE A 101 23.75 -44.12 -24.04
CA PHE A 101 22.33 -43.92 -24.30
C PHE A 101 21.50 -44.00 -23.00
N LEU A 102 21.75 -45.01 -22.16
CA LEU A 102 21.12 -45.14 -20.86
C LEU A 102 21.47 -43.94 -19.96
N ALA A 103 22.74 -43.52 -19.94
CA ALA A 103 23.16 -42.33 -19.21
C ALA A 103 22.45 -41.06 -19.70
N ALA A 104 22.21 -40.91 -21.00
CA ALA A 104 21.47 -39.77 -21.55
C ALA A 104 19.96 -39.81 -21.18
N ILE A 105 19.32 -40.98 -21.29
CA ILE A 105 17.89 -41.15 -20.96
C ILE A 105 17.61 -40.89 -19.48
N PHE A 106 18.47 -41.36 -18.59
CA PHE A 106 18.25 -41.19 -17.15
C PHE A 106 18.88 -39.90 -16.62
N GLY A 107 20.07 -39.55 -17.10
CA GLY A 107 20.83 -38.39 -16.61
C GLY A 107 20.25 -37.05 -17.04
N ALA A 108 19.76 -36.90 -18.28
CA ALA A 108 19.26 -35.61 -18.75
C ALA A 108 17.95 -35.19 -18.05
N PRO A 109 16.91 -36.03 -17.92
CA PRO A 109 15.71 -35.68 -17.17
C PRO A 109 16.00 -35.44 -15.68
N PHE A 110 16.91 -36.22 -15.08
CA PHE A 110 17.34 -36.01 -13.71
C PHE A 110 18.02 -34.64 -13.53
N LEU A 111 18.91 -34.24 -14.45
CA LEU A 111 19.56 -32.93 -14.42
C LEU A 111 18.55 -31.79 -14.56
N VAL A 112 17.59 -31.91 -15.49
CA VAL A 112 16.51 -30.93 -15.66
C VAL A 112 15.66 -30.83 -14.40
N TRP A 113 15.21 -31.96 -13.84
CA TRP A 113 14.44 -31.99 -12.60
C TRP A 113 15.21 -31.38 -11.43
N ARG A 114 16.49 -31.74 -11.26
CA ARG A 114 17.37 -31.20 -10.22
C ARG A 114 17.54 -29.68 -10.37
N THR A 115 17.71 -29.20 -11.60
CA THR A 115 17.84 -27.76 -11.91
C THR A 115 16.54 -27.02 -11.60
N VAL A 116 15.38 -27.59 -11.96
CA VAL A 116 14.07 -26.99 -11.65
C VAL A 116 13.83 -26.96 -10.14
N ILE A 117 14.15 -28.03 -9.41
CA ILE A 117 14.06 -28.03 -7.94
C ILE A 117 14.99 -26.98 -7.34
N ALA A 118 16.25 -26.95 -7.78
CA ALA A 118 17.22 -25.98 -7.27
C ALA A 118 16.76 -24.53 -7.53
N ASN A 119 16.21 -24.25 -8.71
CA ASN A 119 15.66 -22.93 -9.04
C ASN A 119 14.43 -22.58 -8.17
N LYS A 120 13.52 -23.54 -7.94
CA LYS A 120 12.37 -23.35 -7.04
C LYS A 120 12.81 -23.12 -5.59
N GLN A 121 13.80 -23.87 -5.12
CA GLN A 121 14.40 -23.69 -3.80
C GLN A 121 15.05 -22.31 -3.68
N ALA A 122 15.80 -21.86 -4.70
CA ALA A 122 16.43 -20.54 -4.72
C ALA A 122 15.39 -19.41 -4.68
N HIS A 123 14.33 -19.49 -5.49
CA HIS A 123 13.26 -18.48 -5.49
C HIS A 123 12.48 -18.46 -4.17
N THR A 124 12.21 -19.63 -3.57
CA THR A 124 11.56 -19.71 -2.25
C THR A 124 12.44 -19.11 -1.15
N ALA A 125 13.76 -19.36 -1.21
CA ALA A 125 14.72 -18.76 -0.29
C ALA A 125 14.77 -17.23 -0.43
N GLU A 126 14.72 -16.71 -1.66
CA GLU A 126 14.66 -15.27 -1.93
C GLU A 126 13.40 -14.63 -1.32
N GLN A 127 12.22 -15.23 -1.50
CA GLN A 127 10.97 -14.77 -0.89
C GLN A 127 11.02 -14.80 0.65
N GLY A 128 11.64 -15.84 1.22
CA GLY A 128 11.89 -15.92 2.67
C GLY A 128 12.76 -14.77 3.17
N LEU A 129 13.78 -14.36 2.41
CA LEU A 129 14.64 -13.22 2.76
C LEU A 129 13.88 -11.89 2.75
N TYR A 130 12.94 -11.68 1.81
CA TYR A 130 12.11 -10.47 1.83
C TYR A 130 11.21 -10.43 3.06
N THR A 131 10.56 -11.55 3.39
CA THR A 131 9.70 -11.64 4.59
C THR A 131 10.48 -11.32 5.87
N ASP A 132 11.68 -11.87 6.02
CA ASP A 132 12.56 -11.61 7.16
C ASP A 132 13.02 -10.14 7.22
N ARG A 133 13.38 -9.56 6.07
CA ARG A 133 13.76 -8.13 5.98
C ARG A 133 12.60 -7.22 6.34
N ILE A 134 11.38 -7.51 5.90
CA ILE A 134 10.18 -6.76 6.26
C ILE A 134 9.93 -6.89 7.75
N ALA A 135 9.95 -8.11 8.32
CA ALA A 135 9.74 -8.34 9.74
C ALA A 135 10.74 -7.55 10.61
N LYS A 136 12.03 -7.59 10.23
CA LYS A 136 13.09 -6.83 10.91
C LYS A 136 12.91 -5.31 10.79
N ALA A 137 12.49 -4.82 9.63
CA ALA A 137 12.20 -3.40 9.45
C ALA A 137 10.99 -2.98 10.31
N VAL A 138 9.96 -3.83 10.40
CA VAL A 138 8.79 -3.63 11.27
C VAL A 138 9.18 -3.62 12.76
N GLU A 139 10.09 -4.49 13.18
CA GLU A 139 10.65 -4.47 14.54
C GLU A 139 11.38 -3.14 14.81
N GLN A 140 12.19 -2.66 13.86
CA GLN A 140 12.93 -1.41 13.99
C GLN A 140 12.02 -0.18 14.09
N ILE A 141 10.91 -0.11 13.34
CA ILE A 141 9.96 1.01 13.46
C ILE A 141 9.22 1.02 14.80
N GLY A 142 9.20 -0.10 15.53
CA GLY A 142 8.68 -0.21 16.89
C GLY A 142 9.71 0.08 17.99
N ALA A 143 10.95 0.43 17.65
CA ALA A 143 12.02 0.53 18.63
C ALA A 143 11.83 1.70 19.61
N ASP A 144 11.99 1.42 20.90
CA ASP A 144 11.99 2.41 21.97
C ASP A 144 13.37 2.48 22.65
N LYS A 145 13.67 3.61 23.30
CA LYS A 145 14.86 3.79 24.13
C LYS A 145 14.50 4.31 25.52
N VAL A 146 15.19 3.81 26.53
CA VAL A 146 15.06 4.28 27.91
C VAL A 146 15.95 5.49 28.10
N MET A 147 15.36 6.64 28.40
CA MET A 147 16.09 7.87 28.70
C MET A 147 15.94 8.25 30.17
N LYS A 148 17.06 8.56 30.82
CA LYS A 148 17.07 9.15 32.17
C LYS A 148 16.86 10.65 32.03
N GLN A 149 15.68 11.12 32.44
CA GLN A 149 15.32 12.53 32.40
C GLN A 149 15.11 13.07 33.81
N GLN A 150 15.51 14.32 34.03
CA GLN A 150 15.22 14.96 35.31
C GLN A 150 13.72 15.18 35.44
N LEU A 151 13.14 14.75 36.56
CA LEU A 151 11.74 14.98 36.88
C LEU A 151 11.48 16.49 36.92
N LYS A 152 10.48 16.94 36.16
CA LYS A 152 10.01 18.32 36.18
C LYS A 152 8.65 18.39 36.88
N SER A 153 8.40 19.48 37.60
CA SER A 153 7.08 19.79 38.15
C SER A 153 6.07 20.09 37.03
N LYS A 154 4.77 20.12 37.33
CA LYS A 154 3.71 20.56 36.38
C LYS A 154 3.97 21.95 35.77
N SER A 155 4.76 22.78 36.46
CA SER A 155 5.18 24.10 35.99
C SER A 155 6.51 24.11 35.21
N GLY A 156 7.02 22.94 34.78
CA GLY A 156 8.27 22.80 34.02
C GLY A 156 9.57 22.92 34.84
N LYS A 157 9.50 23.24 36.14
CA LYS A 157 10.69 23.44 36.99
C LYS A 157 11.36 22.10 37.35
N PRO A 158 12.70 21.98 37.25
CA PRO A 158 13.42 20.77 37.64
C PRO A 158 13.22 20.44 39.12
N ARG A 159 12.98 19.18 39.43
CA ARG A 159 12.85 18.65 40.80
C ARG A 159 14.19 18.12 41.28
N PHE A 160 14.44 18.33 42.57
CA PHE A 160 15.65 17.92 43.26
C PHE A 160 15.24 17.21 44.55
N GLU A 161 16.13 16.34 45.05
CA GLU A 161 15.91 15.62 46.30
C GLU A 161 15.86 16.56 47.50
N ASN A 162 15.22 16.13 48.58
CA ASN A 162 15.26 16.88 49.83
C ASN A 162 16.60 16.65 50.54
N LYS A 163 17.19 17.72 51.08
CA LYS A 163 18.43 17.68 51.85
C LYS A 163 18.24 16.88 53.14
N ARG A 164 19.16 15.97 53.42
CA ARG A 164 19.19 15.15 54.64
C ARG A 164 20.43 15.50 55.49
N ASN A 165 20.30 15.40 56.81
CA ASN A 165 21.42 15.55 57.73
C ASN A 165 22.24 14.24 57.82
N THR A 166 23.31 14.23 58.61
CA THR A 166 24.16 13.05 58.86
C THR A 166 23.41 11.85 59.43
N ASP A 167 22.29 12.08 60.11
CA ASP A 167 21.42 11.02 60.67
C ASP A 167 20.32 10.57 59.70
N GLY A 168 20.34 11.05 58.45
CA GLY A 168 19.35 10.71 57.42
C GLY A 168 18.00 11.44 57.53
N LYS A 169 17.82 12.31 58.53
CA LYS A 169 16.60 13.11 58.74
C LYS A 169 16.54 14.30 57.79
N LEU A 170 15.33 14.67 57.37
CA LEU A 170 15.09 15.82 56.49
C LEU A 170 15.49 17.12 57.18
N VAL A 171 16.33 17.93 56.51
CA VAL A 171 16.61 19.29 56.94
C VAL A 171 15.40 20.15 56.61
N LYS A 172 14.87 20.88 57.58
CA LYS A 172 13.70 21.77 57.42
C LYS A 172 14.11 23.23 57.64
N HIS A 173 13.45 24.15 56.93
CA HIS A 173 13.61 25.59 57.17
C HIS A 173 13.13 25.94 58.59
N LYS A 174 13.95 26.66 59.36
CA LYS A 174 13.64 27.02 60.76
C LYS A 174 12.39 27.91 60.91
N THR A 175 12.07 28.70 59.88
CA THR A 175 10.94 29.63 59.87
C THR A 175 9.65 29.05 59.33
N THR A 176 9.71 28.17 58.31
CA THR A 176 8.52 27.67 57.61
C THR A 176 8.23 26.18 57.85
N GLY A 177 9.17 25.42 58.40
CA GLY A 177 9.01 23.97 58.62
C GLY A 177 9.07 23.10 57.36
N ASN A 178 9.17 23.70 56.18
CA ASN A 178 9.25 22.97 54.91
C ASN A 178 10.62 22.32 54.70
N PRO A 179 10.70 21.13 54.06
CA PRO A 179 11.97 20.49 53.73
C PRO A 179 12.84 21.38 52.83
N VAL A 180 14.13 21.45 53.13
CA VAL A 180 15.14 22.14 52.33
C VAL A 180 15.46 21.26 51.11
N ILE A 181 15.45 21.84 49.93
CA ILE A 181 15.78 21.15 48.67
C ILE A 181 17.31 21.12 48.49
N ASP A 182 17.86 19.96 48.11
CA ASP A 182 19.27 19.81 47.74
C ASP A 182 19.45 20.08 46.25
N SER A 183 19.78 21.33 45.90
CA SER A 183 19.96 21.78 44.51
C SER A 183 21.08 21.05 43.75
N LYS A 184 21.91 20.23 44.42
CA LYS A 184 22.97 19.43 43.78
C LYS A 184 22.52 18.02 43.41
N LYS A 185 21.34 17.57 43.85
CA LYS A 185 20.83 16.22 43.62
C LYS A 185 19.52 16.22 42.82
N PRO A 186 19.60 16.20 41.48
CA PRO A 186 18.41 16.14 40.63
C PRO A 186 17.70 14.78 40.79
N ILE A 187 16.36 14.79 40.84
CA ILE A 187 15.57 13.56 40.80
C ILE A 187 15.52 13.10 39.35
N MET A 188 16.13 11.96 39.04
CA MET A 188 16.12 11.36 37.71
C MET A 188 15.02 10.30 37.64
N ILE A 189 14.22 10.31 36.58
CA ILE A 189 13.25 9.27 36.25
C ILE A 189 13.62 8.61 34.93
N GLU A 190 13.42 7.31 34.86
CA GLU A 190 13.53 6.56 33.61
C GLU A 190 12.21 6.66 32.85
N ARG A 191 12.28 7.13 31.60
CA ARG A 191 11.13 7.20 30.70
C ARG A 191 11.47 6.47 29.40
N THR A 192 10.59 5.56 29.00
CA THR A 192 10.63 4.94 27.68
C THR A 192 10.06 5.91 26.66
N VAL A 193 10.83 6.17 25.61
CA VAL A 193 10.46 7.09 24.52
C VAL A 193 10.83 6.48 23.17
N PRO A 194 10.14 6.87 22.08
CA PRO A 194 10.46 6.39 20.73
C PRO A 194 11.93 6.60 20.35
N ASN A 195 12.57 5.55 19.83
CA ASN A 195 13.94 5.62 19.33
C ASN A 195 13.95 6.05 17.86
N LEU A 196 13.79 7.35 17.62
CA LEU A 196 13.57 7.92 16.29
C LEU A 196 14.64 7.52 15.27
N GLU A 197 15.90 7.40 15.69
CA GLU A 197 17.01 7.04 14.80
C GLU A 197 16.85 5.62 14.23
N VAL A 198 16.49 4.66 15.08
CA VAL A 198 16.23 3.26 14.67
C VAL A 198 14.94 3.17 13.88
N ARG A 199 13.90 3.89 14.31
CA ARG A 199 12.59 3.88 13.64
C ARG A 199 12.69 4.41 12.22
N ILE A 200 13.37 5.53 12.01
CA ILE A 200 13.59 6.11 10.68
C ILE A 200 14.43 5.16 9.81
N GLY A 201 15.44 4.49 10.37
CA GLY A 201 16.20 3.44 9.65
C GLY A 201 15.32 2.26 9.18
N GLY A 202 14.40 1.80 10.03
CA GLY A 202 13.41 0.79 9.67
C GLY A 202 12.46 1.25 8.56
N LEU A 203 11.99 2.50 8.64
CA LEU A 203 11.11 3.11 7.61
C LEU A 203 11.80 3.18 6.24
N PHE A 204 13.06 3.62 6.18
CA PHE A 204 13.81 3.61 4.91
C PHE A 204 14.11 2.21 4.40
N SER A 205 14.27 1.23 5.30
CA SER A 205 14.40 -0.18 4.90
C SER A 205 13.12 -0.69 4.25
N LEU A 206 11.94 -0.34 4.79
CA LEU A 206 10.66 -0.64 4.16
C LEU A 206 10.51 0.04 2.79
N LEU A 207 10.90 1.32 2.66
CA LEU A 207 10.88 2.00 1.36
C LEU A 207 11.78 1.29 0.34
N ARG A 208 12.98 0.87 0.74
CA ARG A 208 13.89 0.13 -0.14
C ARG A 208 13.28 -1.19 -0.59
N ILE A 209 12.68 -1.94 0.32
CA ILE A 209 11.99 -3.20 -0.02
C ILE A 209 10.82 -2.94 -0.97
N ALA A 210 10.04 -1.88 -0.75
CA ALA A 210 8.94 -1.50 -1.63
C ALA A 210 9.41 -1.18 -3.06
N ASN A 211 10.59 -0.57 -3.22
CA ASN A 211 11.19 -0.30 -4.52
C ASN A 211 11.73 -1.58 -5.19
N ASP A 212 12.32 -2.49 -4.41
CA ASP A 212 12.88 -3.75 -4.91
C ASP A 212 11.79 -4.79 -5.25
N SER A 213 10.65 -4.75 -4.55
CA SER A 213 9.52 -5.69 -4.72
C SER A 213 8.19 -4.95 -4.87
N PRO A 214 7.73 -4.67 -6.10
CA PRO A 214 6.44 -4.06 -6.36
C PRO A 214 5.25 -4.86 -5.81
N THR A 215 5.39 -6.18 -5.71
CA THR A 215 4.38 -7.08 -5.14
C THR A 215 4.12 -6.81 -3.65
N ASP A 216 5.12 -6.32 -2.92
CA ASP A 216 5.03 -6.09 -1.47
C ASP A 216 4.58 -4.66 -1.11
N ILE A 217 4.54 -3.74 -2.08
CA ILE A 217 4.11 -2.35 -1.90
C ILE A 217 2.77 -2.26 -1.14
N PRO A 218 1.69 -3.00 -1.47
CA PRO A 218 0.42 -2.87 -0.76
C PRO A 218 0.50 -3.30 0.71
N SER A 219 1.34 -4.29 1.03
CA SER A 219 1.56 -4.75 2.40
C SER A 219 2.34 -3.71 3.21
N ILE A 220 3.39 -3.13 2.61
CA ILE A 220 4.20 -2.07 3.22
C ILE A 220 3.36 -0.81 3.44
N ALA A 221 2.57 -0.39 2.45
CA ALA A 221 1.67 0.76 2.58
C ALA A 221 0.69 0.58 3.75
N ARG A 222 0.14 -0.63 3.95
CA ARG A 222 -0.74 -0.95 5.08
C ARG A 222 -0.04 -0.84 6.43
N VAL A 223 1.20 -1.32 6.53
CA VAL A 223 2.04 -1.18 7.73
C VAL A 223 2.31 0.29 8.03
N LEU A 224 2.71 1.07 7.04
CA LEU A 224 2.98 2.50 7.17
C LEU A 224 1.73 3.31 7.58
N CYS A 225 0.58 2.97 7.01
CA CYS A 225 -0.70 3.55 7.41
C CYS A 225 -1.06 3.21 8.86
N ALA A 226 -0.88 1.94 9.27
CA ALA A 226 -1.08 1.53 10.66
C ALA A 226 -0.12 2.26 11.61
N TYR A 227 1.12 2.47 11.17
CA TYR A 227 2.11 3.23 11.90
C TYR A 227 1.64 4.66 12.18
N ILE A 228 1.14 5.38 11.17
CA ILE A 228 0.59 6.73 11.35
C ILE A 228 -0.56 6.71 12.36
N ARG A 229 -1.53 5.79 12.20
CA ARG A 229 -2.70 5.69 13.10
C ARG A 229 -2.33 5.55 14.57
N GLU A 230 -1.36 4.69 14.87
CA GLU A 230 -0.96 4.41 16.26
C GLU A 230 -0.07 5.52 16.83
N ASN A 231 0.89 6.01 16.04
CA ASN A 231 1.92 6.92 16.55
C ASN A 231 1.45 8.37 16.65
N THR A 232 0.45 8.78 15.85
CA THR A 232 -0.21 10.09 16.00
C THR A 232 -0.99 10.15 17.31
N ARG A 233 -1.76 9.11 17.63
CA ARG A 233 -2.44 8.96 18.93
C ARG A 233 -1.45 9.03 20.09
N GLN A 234 -0.33 8.31 20.00
CA GLN A 234 0.71 8.38 21.02
C GLN A 234 1.24 9.81 21.17
N GLN A 235 1.59 10.47 20.06
CA GLN A 235 2.07 11.86 20.09
C GLN A 235 1.05 12.80 20.75
N ILE A 236 -0.23 12.67 20.42
CA ILE A 236 -1.31 13.50 20.99
C ILE A 236 -1.48 13.25 22.49
N SER A 237 -1.33 12.00 22.96
CA SER A 237 -1.39 11.72 24.39
C SER A 237 -0.20 12.28 25.18
N GLU A 238 0.95 12.51 24.52
CA GLU A 238 2.12 13.17 25.11
C GLU A 238 2.04 14.69 25.09
N ILE A 239 1.34 15.26 24.11
CA ILE A 239 1.04 16.69 24.07
C ILE A 239 0.12 16.99 25.26
N SER A 240 0.69 17.63 26.29
CA SER A 240 -0.12 18.04 27.43
C SER A 240 -1.21 19.00 26.95
N LEU A 241 -2.45 18.79 27.38
CA LEU A 241 -3.61 19.66 27.08
C LEU A 241 -3.43 21.14 27.50
N SER A 242 -2.25 21.53 28.01
CA SER A 242 -1.87 22.90 28.38
C SER A 242 -0.88 23.58 27.44
N GLU A 243 -0.28 22.86 26.47
CA GLU A 243 0.59 23.50 25.47
C GLU A 243 -0.28 24.19 24.41
N LYS A 244 -0.05 25.50 24.24
CA LYS A 244 -0.79 26.34 23.29
C LYS A 244 -0.21 26.18 21.89
N GLY A 245 -1.09 26.10 20.88
CA GLY A 245 -0.74 26.12 19.47
C GLY A 245 -0.62 24.74 18.81
N PHE A 246 -0.19 24.74 17.55
CA PHE A 246 -0.04 23.53 16.75
C PHE A 246 1.31 22.86 17.00
N HIS A 247 1.31 21.53 16.96
CA HIS A 247 2.51 20.72 17.11
C HIS A 247 2.92 20.12 15.77
N ALA A 248 4.21 20.21 15.44
CA ALA A 248 4.74 19.51 14.27
C ALA A 248 4.57 17.99 14.44
N LEU A 249 4.34 17.27 13.34
CA LEU A 249 4.42 15.81 13.35
C LEU A 249 5.78 15.35 13.87
N ARG A 250 5.78 14.29 14.68
CA ARG A 250 7.02 13.61 15.07
C ARG A 250 7.78 13.17 13.82
N ALA A 251 9.11 13.22 13.87
CA ALA A 251 9.96 13.07 12.69
C ALA A 251 9.75 11.74 11.94
N ASP A 252 9.55 10.64 12.67
CA ASP A 252 9.22 9.33 12.11
C ASP A 252 7.88 9.33 11.36
N ILE A 253 6.83 9.94 11.93
CA ILE A 253 5.51 10.08 11.29
C ILE A 253 5.64 10.93 10.02
N ALA A 254 6.35 12.06 10.10
CA ALA A 254 6.58 12.93 8.94
C ALA A 254 7.28 12.18 7.79
N VAL A 255 8.30 11.37 8.10
CA VAL A 255 8.98 10.50 7.13
C VAL A 255 8.02 9.49 6.51
N VAL A 256 7.06 8.95 7.26
CA VAL A 256 6.05 8.04 6.69
C VAL A 256 5.22 8.73 5.61
N PHE A 257 4.79 9.98 5.82
CA PHE A 257 4.09 10.75 4.79
C PHE A 257 4.94 10.92 3.53
N ASP A 258 6.24 11.20 3.69
CA ASP A 258 7.17 11.36 2.55
C ASP A 258 7.38 10.03 1.79
N ILE A 259 7.47 8.91 2.50
CA ILE A 259 7.57 7.56 1.92
C ILE A 259 6.30 7.22 1.14
N LEU A 260 5.13 7.41 1.73
CA LEU A 260 3.85 7.13 1.07
C LEU A 260 3.68 8.00 -0.19
N LYS A 261 4.09 9.27 -0.13
CA LYS A 261 4.12 10.16 -1.30
C LYS A 261 5.03 9.61 -2.40
N ALA A 262 6.24 9.15 -2.04
CA ALA A 262 7.17 8.55 -2.99
C ALA A 262 6.59 7.27 -3.62
N MET A 263 5.92 6.42 -2.84
CA MET A 263 5.24 5.22 -3.35
C MET A 263 4.15 5.57 -4.38
N GLN A 264 3.37 6.62 -4.13
CA GLN A 264 2.37 7.10 -5.10
C GLN A 264 3.02 7.63 -6.38
N ALA A 265 4.15 8.33 -6.28
CA ALA A 265 4.92 8.78 -7.44
C ALA A 265 5.49 7.60 -8.27
N SER A 266 5.77 6.46 -7.63
CA SER A 266 6.18 5.22 -8.28
C SER A 266 5.03 4.39 -8.87
N GLY A 267 3.80 4.92 -8.89
CA GLY A 267 2.64 4.28 -9.51
C GLY A 267 1.71 3.52 -8.58
N TYR A 268 1.91 3.60 -7.25
CA TYR A 268 0.94 3.05 -6.30
C TYR A 268 -0.34 3.90 -6.28
N SER A 269 -1.44 3.34 -6.79
CA SER A 269 -2.71 4.05 -6.99
C SER A 269 -3.82 3.61 -6.02
N GLU A 270 -3.60 2.57 -5.23
CA GLU A 270 -4.58 2.12 -4.26
C GLU A 270 -4.81 3.17 -3.16
N ARG A 271 -6.02 3.13 -2.57
CA ARG A 271 -6.42 4.06 -1.53
C ARG A 271 -5.66 3.79 -0.23
N LEU A 272 -4.92 4.79 0.25
CA LEU A 272 -4.20 4.72 1.54
C LEU A 272 -5.20 4.79 2.68
N ASN A 273 -5.13 3.88 3.65
CA ASN A 273 -6.12 3.82 4.73
C ASN A 273 -5.59 4.57 5.96
N LEU A 274 -6.13 5.75 6.25
CA LEU A 274 -5.90 6.52 7.49
C LEU A 274 -7.23 6.76 8.21
N THR A 275 -8.12 5.77 8.25
CA THR A 275 -9.41 5.89 8.94
C THR A 275 -9.24 5.98 10.44
N GLN A 276 -10.14 6.70 11.11
CA GLN A 276 -10.17 6.86 12.57
C GLN A 276 -8.83 7.34 13.15
N THR A 277 -8.09 8.14 12.38
CA THR A 277 -6.80 8.69 12.79
C THR A 277 -7.03 9.97 13.58
N ASP A 278 -6.29 10.14 14.67
CA ASP A 278 -6.32 11.35 15.47
C ASP A 278 -5.20 12.28 15.01
N PHE A 279 -5.56 13.40 14.38
CA PHE A 279 -4.65 14.45 13.95
C PHE A 279 -4.80 15.74 14.77
N ARG A 280 -5.51 15.68 15.90
CA ARG A 280 -5.81 16.87 16.70
C ARG A 280 -4.56 17.62 17.09
N LYS A 281 -4.59 18.95 16.97
CA LYS A 281 -3.46 19.84 17.29
C LYS A 281 -2.18 19.60 16.47
N LEU A 282 -2.19 18.70 15.48
CA LEU A 282 -1.02 18.41 14.66
C LEU A 282 -0.99 19.28 13.41
N SER A 283 0.22 19.64 12.97
CA SER A 283 0.46 20.34 11.72
C SER A 283 0.82 19.35 10.61
N LEU A 284 -0.09 19.20 9.64
CA LEU A 284 0.11 18.49 8.38
C LEU A 284 0.42 19.46 7.23
N THR A 285 1.02 20.60 7.55
CA THR A 285 1.43 21.61 6.57
C THR A 285 2.30 20.97 5.47
N ASN A 286 1.99 21.31 4.21
CA ASN A 286 2.67 20.84 2.99
C ASN A 286 2.72 19.31 2.82
N LYS A 287 1.83 18.55 3.48
CA LYS A 287 1.73 17.10 3.27
C LYS A 287 0.97 16.82 1.98
N VAL A 288 1.51 15.93 1.15
CA VAL A 288 0.94 15.59 -0.17
C VAL A 288 0.70 14.10 -0.19
N LEU A 289 -0.55 13.69 -0.08
CA LEU A 289 -1.00 12.31 -0.21
C LEU A 289 -2.37 12.31 -0.90
N LYS A 290 -2.45 11.72 -2.08
CA LYS A 290 -3.71 11.64 -2.83
C LYS A 290 -4.45 10.35 -2.47
N ASN A 291 -5.73 10.26 -2.78
CA ASN A 291 -6.52 9.03 -2.62
C ASN A 291 -6.37 8.41 -1.21
N VAL A 292 -6.57 9.19 -0.15
CA VAL A 292 -6.49 8.71 1.23
C VAL A 292 -7.89 8.50 1.80
N ASP A 293 -8.12 7.44 2.54
CA ASP A 293 -9.31 7.24 3.35
C ASP A 293 -9.09 7.82 4.74
N PHE A 294 -9.67 8.99 5.03
CA PHE A 294 -9.66 9.60 6.36
C PHE A 294 -10.98 9.34 7.11
N ASN A 295 -11.80 8.35 6.71
CA ASN A 295 -13.11 8.15 7.31
C ASN A 295 -13.07 8.14 8.85
N GLY A 296 -13.83 9.03 9.49
CA GLY A 296 -13.92 9.14 10.94
C GLY A 296 -12.70 9.71 11.65
N SER A 297 -11.76 10.31 10.91
CA SER A 297 -10.57 10.92 11.49
C SER A 297 -10.86 12.29 12.12
N ASN A 298 -10.11 12.64 13.16
CA ASN A 298 -10.28 13.89 13.88
C ASN A 298 -9.18 14.89 13.50
N PHE A 299 -9.57 16.01 12.89
CA PHE A 299 -8.69 17.10 12.48
C PHE A 299 -8.90 18.37 13.33
N SER A 300 -9.53 18.25 14.50
CA SER A 300 -9.81 19.39 15.36
C SER A 300 -8.54 20.08 15.81
N ASP A 301 -8.51 21.40 15.73
CA ASP A 301 -7.34 22.23 15.98
C ASP A 301 -6.09 21.81 15.15
N SER A 302 -6.22 21.16 13.99
CA SER A 302 -5.10 20.73 13.15
C SER A 302 -4.82 21.67 11.98
N ARG A 303 -3.55 21.85 11.59
CA ARG A 303 -3.17 22.74 10.47
C ARG A 303 -2.90 21.96 9.20
N LEU A 304 -3.57 22.31 8.10
CA LEU A 304 -3.44 21.63 6.80
C LEU A 304 -2.87 22.55 5.68
N ASP A 305 -2.27 23.68 6.01
CA ASP A 305 -1.84 24.68 5.02
C ASP A 305 -0.94 24.10 3.93
N GLY A 306 -1.25 24.43 2.67
CA GLY A 306 -0.48 23.96 1.51
C GLY A 306 -0.47 22.45 1.28
N SER A 307 -1.32 21.69 2.00
CA SER A 307 -1.44 20.23 1.79
C SER A 307 -2.26 19.90 0.54
N ASP A 308 -2.01 18.71 -0.02
CA ASP A 308 -2.77 18.14 -1.13
C ASP A 308 -3.30 16.77 -0.72
N PHE A 309 -4.62 16.70 -0.56
CA PHE A 309 -5.37 15.51 -0.23
C PHE A 309 -6.39 15.17 -1.32
N SER A 310 -6.08 15.48 -2.58
CA SER A 310 -6.98 15.24 -3.72
C SER A 310 -7.41 13.77 -3.81
N GLY A 311 -8.69 13.53 -4.12
CA GLY A 311 -9.29 12.18 -4.21
C GLY A 311 -9.51 11.48 -2.87
N SER A 312 -9.29 12.18 -1.75
CA SER A 312 -9.44 11.60 -0.41
C SER A 312 -10.88 11.61 0.10
N ASN A 313 -11.16 10.69 1.03
CA ASN A 313 -12.45 10.54 1.69
C ASN A 313 -12.40 11.14 3.09
N PHE A 314 -13.16 12.21 3.33
CA PHE A 314 -13.31 12.89 4.62
C PHE A 314 -14.67 12.60 5.27
N GLN A 315 -15.30 11.46 4.92
CA GLN A 315 -16.58 11.08 5.51
C GLN A 315 -16.46 10.92 7.03
N SER A 316 -17.43 11.47 7.77
CA SER A 316 -17.50 11.39 9.23
C SER A 316 -16.28 11.98 9.96
N CYS A 317 -15.49 12.83 9.29
CA CYS A 317 -14.41 13.55 9.95
C CYS A 317 -14.95 14.68 10.85
N GLU A 318 -14.13 15.07 11.82
CA GLU A 318 -14.39 16.22 12.68
C GLU A 318 -13.37 17.33 12.39
N PHE A 319 -13.86 18.54 12.12
CA PHE A 319 -13.06 19.75 11.96
C PHE A 319 -13.59 20.84 12.90
N THR A 320 -13.16 20.78 14.16
CA THR A 320 -13.56 21.76 15.18
C THR A 320 -12.36 22.60 15.60
N TYR A 321 -12.51 23.92 15.58
CA TYR A 321 -11.54 24.82 16.20
C TYR A 321 -12.14 25.44 17.46
N SER A 322 -11.47 25.24 18.61
CA SER A 322 -11.97 25.78 19.86
C SER A 322 -11.62 27.28 19.99
N LYS A 323 -12.63 28.15 20.04
CA LYS A 323 -12.47 29.61 20.20
C LYS A 323 -11.77 30.03 21.50
N HIS A 324 -11.66 29.12 22.46
CA HIS A 324 -11.05 29.36 23.78
C HIS A 324 -9.55 29.03 23.81
N ASP A 325 -9.04 28.30 22.83
CA ASP A 325 -7.59 28.20 22.64
C ASP A 325 -7.14 29.55 22.03
N ASP A 326 -6.00 30.11 22.47
CA ASP A 326 -5.38 31.34 21.89
C ASP A 326 -4.90 31.11 20.43
N ILE A 327 -5.56 30.24 19.67
CA ILE A 327 -5.44 30.07 18.23
C ILE A 327 -5.91 31.41 17.64
N LEU A 328 -4.98 32.15 17.05
CA LEU A 328 -5.31 33.45 16.45
C LEU A 328 -6.38 33.23 15.37
N ASP A 329 -7.25 34.21 15.07
CA ASP A 329 -8.23 34.08 13.97
C ASP A 329 -7.59 33.72 12.60
N ARG A 330 -6.27 33.94 12.44
CA ARG A 330 -5.49 33.49 11.27
C ARG A 330 -5.15 32.01 11.27
N ASP A 331 -5.18 31.38 12.43
CA ASP A 331 -4.78 30.00 12.65
C ASP A 331 -5.97 29.02 12.49
N THR A 332 -7.21 29.53 12.48
CA THR A 332 -8.41 28.81 12.04
C THR A 332 -8.65 28.91 10.53
N GLU A 333 -7.72 29.54 9.80
CA GLU A 333 -7.77 29.69 8.34
C GLU A 333 -6.89 28.64 7.67
N LEU A 334 -7.50 27.67 6.99
CA LEU A 334 -6.79 26.77 6.09
C LEU A 334 -6.51 27.49 4.77
N GLN A 335 -5.24 27.58 4.40
CA GLN A 335 -4.82 28.27 3.20
C GLN A 335 -4.25 27.33 2.15
N ARG A 336 -4.71 27.51 0.89
CA ARG A 336 -4.11 26.84 -0.29
C ARG A 336 -4.13 25.31 -0.21
N VAL A 337 -5.17 24.75 0.40
CA VAL A 337 -5.35 23.29 0.50
C VAL A 337 -6.00 22.77 -0.77
N CYS A 338 -5.44 21.72 -1.37
CA CYS A 338 -6.02 21.06 -2.54
C CYS A 338 -6.92 19.91 -2.10
N LEU A 339 -8.23 20.08 -2.29
CA LEU A 339 -9.31 19.19 -1.87
C LEU A 339 -10.16 18.76 -3.07
N ARG A 340 -9.53 18.61 -4.24
CA ARG A 340 -10.20 18.20 -5.47
C ARG A 340 -10.76 16.78 -5.38
N ASN A 341 -11.94 16.56 -5.95
CA ASN A 341 -12.58 15.25 -6.03
C ASN A 341 -12.71 14.55 -4.65
N THR A 342 -12.86 15.33 -3.58
CA THR A 342 -12.98 14.82 -2.22
C THR A 342 -14.43 14.54 -1.84
N SER A 343 -14.65 13.59 -0.94
CA SER A 343 -15.98 13.27 -0.41
C SER A 343 -16.10 13.72 1.05
N TRP A 344 -17.02 14.63 1.31
CA TRP A 344 -17.35 15.19 2.62
C TRP A 344 -18.76 14.73 2.98
N LYS A 345 -18.88 13.50 3.47
CA LYS A 345 -20.18 12.95 3.84
C LYS A 345 -20.32 12.92 5.36
N LEU A 346 -21.43 13.39 5.91
CA LEU A 346 -21.66 13.36 7.37
C LEU A 346 -20.52 14.04 8.14
N THR A 347 -19.94 15.10 7.56
CA THR A 347 -18.78 15.81 8.13
C THR A 347 -19.28 17.05 8.87
N GLU A 348 -18.69 17.33 10.03
CA GLU A 348 -18.99 18.54 10.81
C GLU A 348 -17.80 19.50 10.74
N ILE A 349 -18.10 20.75 10.39
CA ILE A 349 -17.11 21.82 10.26
C ILE A 349 -17.59 23.02 11.07
N GLU A 350 -16.81 23.37 12.09
CA GLU A 350 -17.14 24.45 13.01
C GLU A 350 -15.94 25.39 13.23
N HIS A 351 -16.19 26.70 13.16
CA HIS A 351 -15.19 27.76 13.36
C HIS A 351 -14.00 27.76 12.38
N LEU A 352 -14.04 26.95 11.32
CA LEU A 352 -13.00 26.85 10.31
C LEU A 352 -13.23 27.82 9.15
N HIS A 353 -12.16 28.42 8.64
CA HIS A 353 -12.19 29.27 7.45
C HIS A 353 -11.29 28.68 6.36
N PHE A 354 -11.72 28.78 5.10
CA PHE A 354 -10.95 28.33 3.95
C PHE A 354 -10.57 29.52 3.09
N LYS A 355 -9.30 29.60 2.69
CA LYS A 355 -8.81 30.69 1.83
C LYS A 355 -7.94 30.15 0.71
N ARG A 356 -8.30 30.47 -0.53
CA ARG A 356 -7.58 30.01 -1.73
C ARG A 356 -7.48 28.49 -1.80
N CYS A 357 -8.43 27.77 -1.21
CA CYS A 357 -8.51 26.31 -1.27
C CYS A 357 -9.24 25.88 -2.54
N ASP A 358 -8.96 24.67 -3.00
CA ASP A 358 -9.55 24.13 -4.22
C ASP A 358 -10.45 22.94 -3.89
N PHE A 359 -11.75 23.11 -4.03
CA PHE A 359 -12.76 22.09 -3.83
C PHE A 359 -13.28 21.51 -5.15
N SER A 360 -12.60 21.72 -6.28
CA SER A 360 -13.13 21.30 -7.59
C SER A 360 -13.53 19.83 -7.61
N GLY A 361 -14.77 19.54 -8.00
CA GLY A 361 -15.32 18.19 -8.02
C GLY A 361 -15.60 17.56 -6.64
N ALA A 362 -15.48 18.31 -5.55
CA ALA A 362 -15.82 17.83 -4.22
C ALA A 362 -17.32 17.55 -4.08
N PHE A 363 -17.67 16.61 -3.20
CA PHE A 363 -19.05 16.27 -2.88
C PHE A 363 -19.32 16.45 -1.39
N PHE A 364 -20.17 17.41 -1.06
CA PHE A 364 -20.66 17.63 0.29
C PHE A 364 -22.04 16.99 0.44
N HIS A 365 -22.16 15.98 1.30
CA HIS A 365 -23.40 15.26 1.50
C HIS A 365 -23.73 15.06 2.97
N LYS A 366 -24.83 15.63 3.46
CA LYS A 366 -25.14 15.62 4.90
C LYS A 366 -24.03 16.28 5.72
N THR A 367 -23.39 17.31 5.16
CA THR A 367 -22.35 18.09 5.85
C THR A 367 -22.99 19.23 6.61
N CYS A 368 -22.45 19.55 7.79
CA CYS A 368 -22.91 20.68 8.59
C CYS A 368 -21.79 21.71 8.72
N PHE A 369 -22.06 22.93 8.26
CA PHE A 369 -21.20 24.09 8.46
C PHE A 369 -21.79 24.95 9.57
N ARG A 370 -21.09 25.06 10.70
CA ARG A 370 -21.51 25.82 11.89
C ARG A 370 -20.66 27.06 12.10
N SER A 371 -21.24 28.07 12.76
CA SER A 371 -20.51 29.22 13.29
C SER A 371 -19.76 30.07 12.23
N ALA A 372 -20.43 30.36 11.10
CA ALA A 372 -19.97 31.25 10.03
C ALA A 372 -18.64 30.87 9.36
N VAL A 373 -18.60 29.65 8.77
CA VAL A 373 -17.51 29.18 7.91
C VAL A 373 -17.39 30.06 6.65
N ASN A 374 -16.17 30.51 6.33
CA ASN A 374 -15.89 31.38 5.17
C ASN A 374 -15.09 30.63 4.10
N PHE A 375 -15.30 30.97 2.82
CA PHE A 375 -14.61 30.39 1.66
C PHE A 375 -13.98 31.46 0.76
N TRP A 376 -12.97 32.18 1.24
CA TRP A 376 -12.38 33.31 0.52
C TRP A 376 -11.52 32.89 -0.66
N ASN A 377 -11.87 33.33 -1.87
CA ASN A 377 -11.14 33.03 -3.11
C ASN A 377 -10.92 31.52 -3.33
N CYS A 378 -11.85 30.68 -2.87
CA CYS A 378 -11.79 29.25 -3.08
C CYS A 378 -12.37 28.87 -4.44
N GLU A 379 -11.86 27.79 -5.04
CA GLU A 379 -12.35 27.24 -6.31
C GLU A 379 -13.38 26.14 -6.04
N PHE A 380 -14.48 26.16 -6.79
CA PHE A 380 -15.61 25.25 -6.61
C PHE A 380 -16.07 24.58 -7.90
N LYS A 381 -15.34 24.73 -9.03
CA LYS A 381 -15.70 24.11 -10.31
C LYS A 381 -16.11 22.65 -10.16
N GLY A 382 -17.35 22.34 -10.56
CA GLY A 382 -17.84 20.96 -10.54
C GLY A 382 -18.20 20.43 -9.15
N THR A 383 -18.21 21.24 -8.10
CA THR A 383 -18.57 20.83 -6.73
C THR A 383 -20.07 20.61 -6.60
N ALA A 384 -20.49 19.70 -5.72
CA ALA A 384 -21.89 19.52 -5.36
C ALA A 384 -22.17 19.55 -3.86
N PHE A 385 -23.34 20.10 -3.50
CA PHE A 385 -23.90 20.09 -2.15
C PHE A 385 -25.24 19.34 -2.16
N ARG A 386 -25.42 18.36 -1.26
CA ARG A 386 -26.70 17.64 -1.07
C ARG A 386 -26.99 17.40 0.41
N SER A 387 -28.17 17.77 0.88
CA SER A 387 -28.57 17.64 2.29
C SER A 387 -27.59 18.31 3.27
N THR A 388 -26.94 19.37 2.81
CA THR A 388 -25.96 20.16 3.54
C THR A 388 -26.66 21.27 4.30
N ALA A 389 -26.26 21.51 5.54
CA ALA A 389 -26.77 22.60 6.37
C ALA A 389 -25.72 23.68 6.57
N PHE A 390 -26.09 24.93 6.29
CA PHE A 390 -25.30 26.13 6.56
C PHE A 390 -25.96 26.90 7.71
N GLU A 391 -25.39 26.84 8.90
CA GLU A 391 -25.93 27.53 10.07
C GLU A 391 -25.35 28.96 10.17
N VAL A 392 -26.21 29.96 10.44
CA VAL A 392 -25.76 31.34 10.73
C VAL A 392 -25.37 31.43 12.20
N ASP A 393 -24.28 32.16 12.51
CA ASP A 393 -24.10 32.66 13.87
C ASP A 393 -25.10 33.80 14.17
N ASN A 394 -25.41 34.03 15.45
CA ASN A 394 -26.32 35.11 15.89
C ASN A 394 -25.82 36.55 15.57
N ARG A 395 -24.68 36.72 14.88
CA ARG A 395 -24.09 38.03 14.53
C ARG A 395 -24.29 38.41 13.06
N GLY A 396 -24.98 37.59 12.27
CA GLY A 396 -25.50 37.99 10.96
C GLY A 396 -24.44 38.21 9.88
N SER A 397 -23.19 37.80 10.08
CA SER A 397 -22.14 37.90 9.06
C SER A 397 -21.85 36.56 8.40
N ASN A 398 -22.84 35.98 7.72
CA ASN A 398 -22.58 34.87 6.80
C ASN A 398 -22.36 35.44 5.39
N LYS A 399 -21.11 35.72 5.04
CA LYS A 399 -20.72 36.26 3.72
C LYS A 399 -20.71 35.20 2.60
N ILE A 400 -21.38 34.06 2.79
CA ILE A 400 -21.59 33.06 1.74
C ILE A 400 -22.54 33.60 0.65
N SER A 401 -23.39 34.59 0.98
CA SER A 401 -24.42 35.19 0.13
C SER A 401 -23.94 35.75 -1.23
N ARG A 402 -22.68 36.16 -1.38
CA ARG A 402 -22.17 36.69 -2.67
C ARG A 402 -21.39 35.66 -3.50
N THR A 403 -21.18 34.46 -2.99
CA THR A 403 -20.20 33.53 -3.57
C THR A 403 -20.87 32.35 -4.28
N ILE A 404 -22.06 31.91 -3.87
CA ILE A 404 -22.73 30.72 -4.45
C ILE A 404 -23.07 30.91 -5.95
N ASP A 405 -23.56 32.07 -6.36
CA ASP A 405 -23.91 32.34 -7.76
C ASP A 405 -22.66 32.31 -8.68
N ASP A 406 -21.52 32.77 -8.17
CA ASP A 406 -20.23 32.76 -8.88
C ASP A 406 -19.52 31.39 -8.81
N MET A 407 -19.88 30.54 -7.83
CA MET A 407 -19.14 29.31 -7.49
C MET A 407 -19.28 28.17 -8.51
N LYS A 408 -20.22 28.25 -9.47
CA LYS A 408 -20.48 27.17 -10.45
C LYS A 408 -20.58 25.81 -9.76
N VAL A 409 -21.56 25.69 -8.86
CA VAL A 409 -21.84 24.51 -8.02
C VAL A 409 -23.14 23.83 -8.46
N PHE A 410 -23.32 22.56 -8.11
CA PHE A 410 -24.55 21.79 -8.32
C PHE A 410 -25.24 21.49 -6.98
N SER A 411 -26.56 21.60 -6.94
CA SER A 411 -27.38 21.43 -5.74
C SER A 411 -28.79 20.97 -6.13
N ASP A 412 -29.56 20.53 -5.14
CA ASP A 412 -31.00 20.26 -5.20
C ASP A 412 -31.71 20.99 -4.03
N ALA A 413 -33.02 20.76 -3.86
CA ALA A 413 -33.81 21.36 -2.78
C ALA A 413 -33.53 20.78 -1.38
N SER A 414 -32.65 19.79 -1.25
CA SER A 414 -32.40 19.13 0.04
C SER A 414 -31.48 19.92 0.98
N ASN A 415 -30.84 20.99 0.51
CA ASN A 415 -29.91 21.81 1.29
C ASN A 415 -30.64 22.85 2.15
N VAL A 416 -30.17 23.04 3.38
CA VAL A 416 -30.63 24.09 4.27
C VAL A 416 -29.64 25.25 4.21
N TRP A 417 -30.06 26.32 3.54
CA TRP A 417 -29.27 27.54 3.41
C TRP A 417 -29.57 28.51 4.54
N ALA A 418 -28.54 29.19 5.02
CA ALA A 418 -28.69 30.22 6.03
C ALA A 418 -29.43 31.46 5.45
N SER A 419 -30.10 32.24 6.31
CA SER A 419 -30.92 33.38 5.84
C SER A 419 -30.11 34.36 4.97
N GLY A 420 -30.59 34.60 3.75
CA GLY A 420 -29.89 35.42 2.74
C GLY A 420 -28.87 34.68 1.86
N ILE A 421 -28.71 33.36 2.01
CA ILE A 421 -27.83 32.51 1.19
C ILE A 421 -28.62 31.69 0.15
N HIS A 422 -29.92 31.48 0.37
CA HIS A 422 -30.79 30.91 -0.67
C HIS A 422 -30.86 31.88 -1.86
N PRO A 423 -30.84 31.43 -3.13
CA PRO A 423 -31.30 32.22 -4.27
C PRO A 423 -32.72 32.69 -3.94
N ARG A 424 -32.87 33.94 -3.49
CA ARG A 424 -34.17 34.43 -3.00
C ARG A 424 -35.12 34.39 -4.19
N ASP A 425 -36.19 33.61 -4.05
CA ASP A 425 -37.24 33.42 -5.03
C ASP A 425 -36.87 32.48 -6.20
N ASP A 426 -37.80 31.62 -6.61
CA ASP A 426 -37.66 30.64 -7.70
C ASP A 426 -37.17 31.23 -9.04
N GLN A 427 -37.11 32.56 -9.16
CA GLN A 427 -36.70 33.30 -10.34
C GLN A 427 -35.17 33.42 -10.51
N ASP A 428 -34.37 33.15 -9.47
CA ASP A 428 -32.90 33.30 -9.50
C ASP A 428 -32.13 31.96 -9.35
N LEU A 429 -32.83 30.81 -9.35
CA LEU A 429 -32.17 29.50 -9.33
C LEU A 429 -31.38 29.26 -10.63
N PRO A 430 -30.12 28.80 -10.56
CA PRO A 430 -29.39 28.40 -11.75
C PRO A 430 -30.16 27.31 -12.51
N ASN A 431 -30.26 27.43 -13.85
CA ASN A 431 -31.03 26.48 -14.69
C ASN A 431 -30.65 25.01 -14.52
N HIS A 432 -29.45 24.72 -14.02
CA HIS A 432 -28.96 23.36 -13.77
C HIS A 432 -29.28 22.84 -12.36
N TRP A 433 -30.02 23.59 -11.53
CA TRP A 433 -30.44 23.18 -10.19
C TRP A 433 -31.87 22.62 -10.22
N PRO A 434 -32.06 21.33 -9.92
CA PRO A 434 -33.38 20.75 -9.75
C PRO A 434 -34.10 21.38 -8.55
N THR A 435 -35.39 21.67 -8.72
CA THR A 435 -36.27 22.21 -7.67
C THR A 435 -36.76 21.15 -6.68
N ASP A 436 -36.61 19.88 -7.02
CA ASP A 436 -37.05 18.75 -6.18
C ASP A 436 -35.90 18.24 -5.29
N ASP A 437 -36.24 17.61 -4.15
CA ASP A 437 -35.28 16.81 -3.37
C ASP A 437 -35.06 15.47 -4.07
N LEU A 438 -34.00 15.40 -4.88
CA LEU A 438 -33.66 14.22 -5.68
C LEU A 438 -33.18 13.07 -4.79
N THR A 439 -33.45 11.82 -5.18
CA THR A 439 -32.79 10.69 -4.53
C THR A 439 -31.27 10.75 -4.74
N LYS A 440 -30.49 10.08 -3.89
CA LYS A 440 -29.03 10.08 -3.99
C LYS A 440 -28.53 9.62 -5.38
N ALA A 441 -29.17 8.63 -5.98
CA ALA A 441 -28.77 8.09 -7.28
C ALA A 441 -29.01 9.11 -8.40
N GLU A 442 -30.22 9.68 -8.45
CA GLU A 442 -30.60 10.72 -9.43
C GLU A 442 -29.72 11.96 -9.28
N PHE A 443 -29.46 12.39 -8.04
CA PHE A 443 -28.58 13.52 -7.77
C PHE A 443 -27.18 13.31 -8.35
N ILE A 444 -26.58 12.13 -8.11
CA ILE A 444 -25.23 11.82 -8.63
C ILE A 444 -25.25 11.79 -10.16
N GLU A 445 -26.27 11.19 -10.76
CA GLU A 445 -26.41 11.13 -12.22
C GLU A 445 -26.49 12.52 -12.85
N GLN A 446 -27.37 13.38 -12.34
CA GLN A 446 -27.54 14.74 -12.83
C GLN A 446 -26.31 15.61 -12.55
N TRP A 447 -25.69 15.47 -11.37
CA TRP A 447 -24.45 16.16 -11.04
C TRP A 447 -23.32 15.78 -12.02
N ARG A 448 -23.17 14.49 -12.33
CA ARG A 448 -22.17 14.01 -13.31
C ARG A 448 -22.47 14.49 -14.73
N ALA A 449 -23.75 14.52 -15.13
CA ALA A 449 -24.15 15.07 -16.42
C ALA A 449 -23.82 16.57 -16.54
N TRP A 450 -24.12 17.35 -15.49
CA TRP A 450 -23.78 18.76 -15.42
C TRP A 450 -22.26 19.00 -15.42
N GLN A 451 -21.48 18.22 -14.66
CA GLN A 451 -20.02 18.29 -14.66
C GLN A 451 -19.45 18.12 -16.08
N LYS A 452 -19.95 17.14 -16.85
CA LYS A 452 -19.59 16.95 -18.26
C LYS A 452 -19.96 18.17 -19.11
N SER A 453 -21.13 18.78 -18.88
CA SER A 453 -21.58 19.97 -19.61
C SER A 453 -20.67 21.20 -19.42
N ILE A 454 -20.02 21.32 -18.27
CA ILE A 454 -19.07 22.42 -17.97
C ILE A 454 -17.60 22.07 -18.30
N GLY A 455 -17.38 20.95 -19.03
CA GLY A 455 -16.03 20.47 -19.36
C GLY A 455 -15.21 20.11 -18.14
N PHE A 456 -15.86 19.53 -17.12
CA PHE A 456 -15.21 19.01 -15.92
C PHE A 456 -15.48 17.50 -15.84
N ASP A 457 -14.48 16.68 -16.14
CA ASP A 457 -14.57 15.23 -15.97
C ASP A 457 -13.67 14.78 -14.81
N PRO A 458 -14.23 14.47 -13.63
CA PRO A 458 -13.45 13.99 -12.49
C PRO A 458 -12.85 12.58 -12.71
N GLU A 459 -13.36 11.81 -13.67
CA GLU A 459 -12.80 10.51 -14.07
C GLU A 459 -11.68 10.64 -15.12
N ASN A 460 -11.55 11.81 -15.74
CA ASN A 460 -10.52 12.13 -16.73
C ASN A 460 -9.96 13.57 -16.56
N PRO A 461 -9.20 13.82 -15.48
CA PRO A 461 -8.76 15.18 -15.11
C PRO A 461 -7.73 15.81 -16.07
N GLU A 462 -7.10 15.03 -16.95
CA GLU A 462 -6.07 15.53 -17.90
C GLU A 462 -6.59 15.78 -19.32
N GLY A 463 -7.86 15.47 -19.62
CA GLY A 463 -8.42 15.68 -20.95
C GLY A 463 -7.67 14.84 -21.99
N SER A 464 -8.05 13.56 -22.13
CA SER A 464 -7.72 12.84 -23.35
C SER A 464 -8.46 13.49 -24.52
N ALA A 465 -7.76 14.35 -25.25
CA ALA A 465 -8.09 14.67 -26.63
C ALA A 465 -7.98 13.41 -27.50
#